data_AF-A0A8S9W5Z7-F1
#
_entry.id   AF-A0A8S9W5Z7-F1
#
_cell.length_a   1.000
_cell.length_b   1.000
_cell.length_c   1.000
_cell.angle_alpha   90.00
_cell.angle_beta   90.00
_cell.angle_gamma   90.00
#
_symmetry.space_group_name_H-M   'P 1'
#
loop_
_entity.id
_entity.type
_entity.pdbx_description
1 polymer ?
#
loop_
_entity_poly.entity_id
_entity_poly.type
_entity_poly.pdbx_seq_one_letter_code
_entity_poly.pdbx_strand_id
1 'polypeptide(L)'
;MNVREAKKIVFGIGISLIVIVLTFAILSFGTTSKAQVFLVLGLIVAGLLMFATFLHTATKPETELVADERVARINEKAGNSAFWLVLISVTLLFWSDRAWSIGIELADLYYAAMVVGTILWSVLRWHYSRKGDVI
;
A
#
# COMPACT_ATOMS: atom_id res chain seq x y z
N MET A 1 20.12 6.47 -16.72
CA MET A 1 18.73 6.92 -16.47
C MET A 1 18.47 8.08 -17.38
N ASN A 2 17.53 7.99 -18.32
CA ASN A 2 17.14 9.15 -19.14
C ASN A 2 16.73 10.34 -18.24
N VAL A 3 17.16 11.56 -18.57
CA VAL A 3 16.91 12.77 -17.76
C VAL A 3 15.41 12.97 -17.48
N ARG A 4 14.55 12.58 -18.43
CA ARG A 4 13.09 12.63 -18.31
C ARG A 4 12.54 11.65 -17.25
N GLU A 5 13.12 10.45 -17.14
CA GLU A 5 12.74 9.43 -16.16
C GLU A 5 13.20 9.84 -14.75
N ALA A 6 14.43 10.32 -14.62
CA ALA A 6 14.97 10.85 -13.36
C ALA A 6 14.11 11.99 -12.81
N LYS A 7 13.67 12.92 -13.68
CA LYS A 7 12.80 14.04 -13.30
C LYS A 7 11.45 13.57 -12.76
N LYS A 8 10.84 12.53 -13.35
CA LYS A 8 9.57 11.96 -12.87
C LYS A 8 9.72 11.33 -11.49
N ILE A 9 10.80 10.60 -11.25
CA ILE A 9 11.07 9.94 -9.96
C ILE A 9 11.28 10.99 -8.87
N VAL A 10 12.11 12.01 -9.12
CA VAL A 10 12.33 13.12 -8.16
C VAL A 10 11.04 13.86 -7.86
N PHE A 11 10.21 14.11 -8.88
CA PHE A 11 8.90 14.74 -8.72
C PHE A 11 7.95 13.87 -7.89
N GLY A 12 7.93 12.56 -8.12
CA GLY A 12 7.13 11.60 -7.33
C GLY A 12 7.55 11.52 -5.87
N ILE A 13 8.86 11.51 -5.59
CA ILE A 13 9.40 11.60 -4.23
C ILE A 13 8.95 12.91 -3.58
N GLY A 14 9.06 14.04 -4.30
CA GLY A 14 8.60 15.35 -3.83
C GLY A 14 7.11 15.35 -3.44
N ILE A 15 6.24 14.80 -4.29
CA ILE A 15 4.81 14.68 -3.99
C ILE A 15 4.57 13.83 -2.74
N SER A 16 5.23 12.67 -2.63
CA SER A 16 5.04 11.79 -1.48
C SER A 16 5.44 12.46 -0.15
N LEU A 17 6.51 13.26 -0.15
CA LEU A 17 6.92 14.05 1.01
C LEU A 17 5.92 15.17 1.33
N ILE A 18 5.40 15.87 0.32
CA ILE A 18 4.37 16.90 0.51
C ILE A 18 3.11 16.29 1.13
N VAL A 19 2.68 15.12 0.65
CA VAL A 19 1.52 14.40 1.22
C VAL A 19 1.77 14.07 2.69
N ILE A 20 2.94 13.54 3.04
CA ILE A 20 3.28 13.22 4.44
C ILE A 20 3.26 14.50 5.31
N VAL A 21 3.89 15.59 4.86
CA VAL A 21 3.92 16.86 5.60
C VAL A 21 2.52 17.45 5.76
N LEU A 22 1.71 17.45 4.70
CA LEU A 22 0.32 17.93 4.74
C LEU A 22 -0.51 17.12 5.74
N THR A 23 -0.25 15.82 5.82
CA THR A 23 -0.93 14.92 6.76
C THR A 23 -0.61 15.26 8.21
N PHE A 24 0.66 15.55 8.52
CA PHE A 24 1.06 16.03 9.85
C PHE A 24 0.47 17.41 10.19
N ALA A 25 0.34 18.30 9.20
CA ALA A 25 -0.34 19.57 9.39
C ALA A 25 -1.83 19.38 9.71
N ILE A 26 -2.53 18.49 8.99
CA ILE A 26 -3.94 18.17 9.26
C ILE A 26 -4.11 17.54 10.65
N LEU A 27 -3.16 16.72 11.11
CA LEU A 27 -3.16 16.17 12.46
C LEU A 27 -3.00 17.26 13.53
N SER A 28 -2.17 18.27 13.27
CA SER A 28 -1.82 19.32 14.24
C SER A 28 -2.88 20.42 14.36
N PHE A 29 -3.60 20.72 13.27
CA PHE A 29 -4.59 21.80 13.21
C PHE A 29 -6.04 21.31 13.10
N GLY A 30 -6.25 20.00 13.04
CA GLY A 30 -7.54 19.36 12.82
C GLY A 30 -8.41 19.16 14.06
N THR A 31 -9.73 19.16 13.90
CA THR A 31 -10.66 18.75 14.96
C THR A 31 -10.64 17.22 15.14
N THR A 32 -10.69 16.73 16.38
CA THR A 32 -10.60 15.31 16.73
C THR A 32 -11.91 14.55 16.48
N SER A 33 -12.37 14.53 15.23
CA SER A 33 -13.41 13.57 14.81
C SER A 33 -12.77 12.21 14.50
N LYS A 34 -13.47 11.11 14.83
CA LYS A 34 -12.99 9.75 14.54
C LYS A 34 -12.65 9.58 13.05
N ALA A 35 -13.50 10.09 12.15
CA ALA A 35 -13.29 10.06 10.70
C ALA A 35 -12.00 10.76 10.25
N GLN A 36 -11.63 11.87 10.90
CA GLN A 36 -10.42 12.61 10.54
C GLN A 36 -9.14 11.88 10.94
N VAL A 37 -9.12 11.22 12.10
CA VAL A 37 -7.99 10.38 12.52
C VAL A 37 -7.75 9.26 11.51
N PHE A 38 -8.83 8.65 10.98
CA PHE A 38 -8.74 7.61 9.97
C PHE A 38 -8.22 8.12 8.62
N LEU A 39 -8.70 9.27 8.15
CA LEU A 39 -8.20 9.88 6.90
C LEU A 39 -6.71 10.20 7.00
N VAL A 40 -6.27 10.69 8.16
CA VAL A 40 -4.87 10.99 8.43
C VAL A 40 -4.02 9.72 8.42
N LEU A 41 -4.43 8.65 9.10
CA LEU A 41 -3.71 7.37 9.07
C LEU A 41 -3.61 6.79 7.65
N GLY A 42 -4.69 6.84 6.87
CA GLY A 42 -4.70 6.39 5.48
C GLY A 42 -3.73 7.18 4.59
N LEU A 43 -3.69 8.51 4.74
CA LEU A 43 -2.76 9.36 4.01
C LEU A 43 -1.29 9.11 4.40
N ILE A 44 -1.00 8.84 5.68
CA ILE A 44 0.36 8.49 6.13
C ILE A 44 0.82 7.20 5.45
N VAL A 45 -0.02 6.16 5.48
CA VAL A 45 0.30 4.87 4.85
C VAL A 45 0.49 5.04 3.34
N ALA A 46 -0.42 5.74 2.66
CA ALA A 46 -0.32 6.00 1.23
C ALA A 46 0.94 6.79 0.86
N GLY A 47 1.28 7.84 1.63
CA GLY A 47 2.48 8.65 1.45
C GLY A 47 3.77 7.83 1.61
N LEU A 48 3.84 7.00 2.64
CA LEU A 48 4.99 6.11 2.89
C LEU A 48 5.16 5.06 1.78
N LEU A 49 4.07 4.44 1.34
CA LEU A 49 4.10 3.47 0.24
C LEU A 49 4.55 4.12 -1.06
N MET A 50 4.01 5.29 -1.39
CA MET A 50 4.40 6.04 -2.58
C MET A 50 5.88 6.41 -2.54
N PHE A 51 6.37 6.92 -1.41
CA PHE A 51 7.79 7.23 -1.21
C PHE A 51 8.68 6.00 -1.40
N ALA A 52 8.33 4.86 -0.78
CA ALA A 52 9.08 3.62 -0.92
C ALA A 52 9.13 3.11 -2.36
N THR A 53 8.02 3.20 -3.11
CA THR A 53 7.99 2.77 -4.52
C THR A 53 8.86 3.65 -5.42
N PHE A 54 8.84 4.98 -5.24
CA PHE A 54 9.71 5.87 -6.01
C PHE A 54 11.18 5.70 -5.64
N LEU A 55 11.49 5.51 -4.35
CA LEU A 55 12.86 5.25 -3.89
C LEU A 55 13.40 3.94 -4.50
N HIS A 56 12.61 2.88 -4.48
CA HIS A 56 12.97 1.61 -5.12
C HIS A 56 13.23 1.75 -6.62
N THR A 57 12.37 2.53 -7.30
CA THR A 57 12.50 2.81 -8.74
C THR A 57 13.78 3.61 -9.04
N ALA A 58 14.15 4.56 -8.17
CA ALA A 58 15.38 5.33 -8.29
C ALA A 58 16.64 4.47 -8.19
N THR A 59 16.59 3.38 -7.41
CA THR A 59 17.73 2.50 -7.16
C THR A 59 17.96 1.39 -8.20
N LYS A 60 17.06 1.23 -9.17
CA LYS A 60 17.17 0.15 -10.17
C LYS A 60 18.03 0.54 -11.39
N PRO A 61 18.94 -0.34 -11.86
CA PRO A 61 19.74 -0.11 -13.06
C PRO A 61 18.92 -0.29 -14.36
N GLU A 62 19.24 0.51 -15.39
CA GLU A 62 18.51 0.59 -16.67
C GLU A 62 18.52 -0.66 -17.55
N THR A 63 19.36 -1.66 -17.25
CA THR A 63 19.54 -2.84 -18.10
C THR A 63 18.45 -3.90 -17.92
N GLU A 64 17.52 -3.73 -16.97
CA GLU A 64 16.40 -4.65 -16.73
C GLU A 64 15.15 -4.35 -17.59
N LEU A 65 15.26 -3.75 -18.78
CA LEU A 65 14.09 -3.38 -19.61
C LEU A 65 13.33 -4.56 -20.26
N VAL A 66 13.69 -5.82 -19.97
CA VAL A 66 12.83 -7.01 -20.20
C VAL A 66 11.78 -7.16 -19.07
N ALA A 67 11.61 -6.14 -18.21
CA ALA A 67 10.84 -6.19 -16.97
C ALA A 67 9.32 -6.13 -17.10
N ASP A 68 8.71 -5.73 -18.21
CA ASP A 68 7.26 -5.48 -18.23
C ASP A 68 6.43 -6.75 -17.96
N GLU A 69 6.79 -7.89 -18.57
CA GLU A 69 6.12 -9.17 -18.29
C GLU A 69 6.40 -9.67 -16.86
N ARG A 70 7.63 -9.50 -16.38
CA ARG A 70 8.01 -9.92 -15.03
C ARG A 70 7.30 -9.07 -13.96
N VAL A 71 7.20 -7.77 -14.17
CA VAL A 71 6.50 -6.84 -13.27
C VAL A 71 5.00 -7.10 -13.30
N ALA A 72 4.41 -7.35 -14.47
CA ALA A 72 3.01 -7.75 -14.61
C ALA A 72 2.74 -9.03 -13.81
N ARG A 73 3.56 -10.07 -13.99
CA ARG A 73 3.45 -11.34 -13.25
C ARG A 73 3.60 -11.17 -11.74
N ILE A 74 4.55 -10.33 -11.30
CA ILE A 74 4.72 -10.01 -9.87
C ILE A 74 3.48 -9.30 -9.33
N ASN A 75 2.92 -8.35 -10.07
CA ASN A 75 1.71 -7.63 -9.67
C ASN A 75 0.49 -8.55 -9.58
N GLU A 76 0.30 -9.44 -10.56
CA GLU A 76 -0.78 -10.43 -10.54
C GLU A 76 -0.64 -11.39 -9.37
N LYS A 77 0.57 -11.93 -9.13
CA LYS A 77 0.86 -12.83 -8.01
C LYS A 77 0.64 -12.15 -6.65
N ALA A 78 1.11 -10.91 -6.51
CA ALA A 78 0.90 -10.10 -5.31
C ALA A 78 -0.58 -9.76 -5.10
N GLY A 79 -1.28 -9.35 -6.17
CA GLY A 79 -2.71 -9.04 -6.16
C GLY A 79 -3.56 -10.24 -5.75
N ASN A 80 -3.36 -11.38 -6.40
CA ASN A 80 -4.09 -12.61 -6.09
C ASN A 80 -3.82 -13.07 -4.65
N SER A 81 -2.55 -13.08 -4.22
CA SER A 81 -2.19 -13.46 -2.84
C SER A 81 -2.81 -12.51 -1.81
N ALA A 82 -2.76 -11.19 -2.06
CA ALA A 82 -3.34 -10.18 -1.17
C ALA A 82 -4.86 -10.33 -1.10
N PHE A 83 -5.51 -10.53 -2.23
CA PHE A 83 -6.95 -10.76 -2.32
C PHE A 83 -7.40 -11.95 -1.47
N TRP A 84 -6.76 -13.12 -1.64
CA TRP A 84 -7.11 -14.31 -0.86
C TRP A 84 -6.89 -14.12 0.64
N LEU A 85 -5.80 -13.48 1.03
CA LEU A 85 -5.51 -13.23 2.44
C LEU A 85 -6.51 -12.25 3.07
N VAL A 86 -6.93 -11.21 2.34
CA VAL A 86 -8.00 -10.30 2.81
C VAL A 86 -9.31 -11.04 2.92
N LEU A 87 -9.68 -11.85 1.92
CA LEU A 87 -10.94 -12.60 1.91
C LEU A 87 -11.02 -13.59 3.08
N ILE A 88 -9.92 -14.32 3.36
CA ILE A 88 -9.81 -15.20 4.52
C ILE A 88 -9.92 -14.38 5.82
N SER A 89 -9.22 -13.25 5.92
CA SER A 89 -9.25 -12.40 7.12
C SER A 89 -10.65 -11.87 7.41
N VAL A 90 -11.35 -11.36 6.39
CA VAL A 90 -12.75 -10.89 6.50
C VAL A 90 -13.67 -12.03 6.89
N THR A 91 -13.51 -13.21 6.29
CA THR A 91 -14.32 -14.40 6.61
C THR A 91 -14.12 -14.83 8.06
N LEU A 92 -12.87 -14.87 8.53
CA LEU A 92 -12.54 -15.21 9.92
C LEU A 92 -13.14 -14.19 10.90
N LEU A 93 -13.00 -12.90 10.62
CA LEU A 93 -13.57 -11.84 11.45
C LEU A 93 -15.10 -11.92 11.50
N PHE A 94 -15.75 -12.15 10.36
CA PHE A 94 -17.21 -12.30 10.27
C PHE A 94 -17.72 -13.50 11.09
N TRP A 95 -17.10 -14.68 10.94
CA TRP A 95 -17.49 -15.85 11.72
C TRP A 95 -17.15 -15.71 13.21
N SER A 96 -16.05 -15.04 13.53
CA SER A 96 -15.68 -14.77 14.93
C SER A 96 -16.67 -13.83 15.60
N ASP A 97 -17.07 -12.77 14.90
CA ASP A 97 -18.11 -11.86 15.37
C ASP A 97 -19.44 -12.60 15.58
N ARG A 98 -19.82 -13.48 14.65
CA ARG A 98 -21.03 -14.32 14.78
C ARG A 98 -20.97 -15.28 15.95
N ALA A 99 -19.82 -15.91 16.21
CA ALA A 99 -19.65 -16.92 17.24
C ALA A 99 -19.50 -16.33 18.65
N TRP A 100 -18.77 -15.22 18.77
CA TRP A 100 -18.46 -14.59 20.07
C TRP A 100 -19.23 -13.29 20.34
N SER A 101 -20.09 -12.85 19.42
CA SER A 101 -20.87 -11.59 19.55
C SER A 101 -19.98 -10.38 19.87
N ILE A 102 -18.90 -10.23 19.12
CA ILE A 102 -17.86 -9.20 19.34
C ILE A 102 -18.44 -7.80 19.09
N GLY A 103 -19.45 -7.68 18.24
CA GLY A 103 -20.12 -6.43 17.91
C GLY A 103 -19.34 -5.61 16.87
N ILE A 104 -18.65 -6.27 15.94
CA ILE A 104 -17.86 -5.59 14.91
C ILE A 104 -18.81 -4.87 13.95
N GLU A 105 -18.68 -3.54 13.87
CA GLU A 105 -19.43 -2.76 12.89
C GLU A 105 -18.96 -3.10 11.47
N LEU A 106 -19.92 -3.22 10.54
CA LEU A 106 -19.62 -3.53 9.14
C LEU A 106 -18.70 -2.47 8.50
N ALA A 107 -18.85 -1.20 8.90
CA ALA A 107 -18.00 -0.11 8.45
C ALA A 107 -16.53 -0.36 8.84
N ASP A 108 -16.27 -0.74 10.09
CA ASP A 108 -14.93 -1.04 10.59
C ASP A 108 -14.31 -2.24 9.87
N LEU A 109 -15.11 -3.25 9.55
CA LEU A 109 -14.67 -4.41 8.77
C LEU A 109 -14.23 -4.02 7.35
N TYR A 110 -15.01 -3.16 6.67
CA TYR A 110 -14.64 -2.64 5.35
C TYR A 110 -13.36 -1.81 5.41
N TYR A 111 -13.22 -0.94 6.41
CA TYR A 111 -12.03 -0.13 6.59
C TYR A 111 -10.79 -1.00 6.84
N ALA A 112 -10.90 -1.99 7.73
CA ALA A 112 -9.84 -2.94 8.01
C ALA A 112 -9.42 -3.70 6.75
N ALA A 113 -10.39 -4.22 5.97
CA ALA A 113 -10.12 -4.95 4.74
C ALA A 113 -9.37 -4.10 3.70
N MET A 114 -9.78 -2.83 3.54
CA MET A 114 -9.13 -1.90 2.61
C MET A 114 -7.69 -1.58 3.02
N VAL A 115 -7.46 -1.27 4.29
CA VAL A 115 -6.12 -0.94 4.81
C VAL A 115 -5.20 -2.16 4.75
N VAL A 116 -5.67 -3.30 5.27
CA VAL A 116 -4.91 -4.55 5.26
C VAL A 116 -4.59 -4.96 3.84
N GLY A 117 -5.56 -4.93 2.92
CA GLY A 117 -5.34 -5.31 1.51
C GLY A 117 -4.29 -4.43 0.81
N THR A 118 -4.32 -3.12 1.04
CA THR A 118 -3.37 -2.18 0.45
C THR A 118 -1.95 -2.41 0.96
N ILE A 119 -1.80 -2.66 2.27
CA ILE A 119 -0.50 -2.97 2.88
C ILE A 119 -0.01 -4.33 2.39
N LEU A 120 -0.87 -5.36 2.39
CA LEU A 120 -0.51 -6.71 1.99
C LEU A 120 -0.04 -6.76 0.54
N TRP A 121 -0.77 -6.11 -0.37
CA TRP A 121 -0.39 -6.04 -1.77
C TRP A 121 1.00 -5.41 -1.93
N SER A 122 1.27 -4.31 -1.23
CA SER A 122 2.55 -3.62 -1.28
C SER A 122 3.70 -4.49 -0.75
N VAL A 123 3.50 -5.16 0.38
CA VAL A 123 4.48 -6.07 0.99
C VAL A 123 4.73 -7.28 0.09
N LEU A 124 3.69 -7.90 -0.46
CA LEU A 124 3.79 -9.06 -1.34
C LEU A 124 4.47 -8.71 -2.66
N ARG A 125 4.15 -7.54 -3.25
CA ARG A 125 4.80 -7.03 -4.45
C ARG A 125 6.30 -6.84 -4.20
N TRP A 126 6.67 -6.28 -3.06
CA TRP A 126 8.07 -6.14 -2.66
C TRP A 126 8.76 -7.50 -2.47
N HIS A 127 8.11 -8.44 -1.78
CA HIS A 127 8.62 -9.78 -1.53
C HIS A 127 8.88 -10.55 -2.82
N TYR A 128 7.90 -10.56 -3.74
CA TYR A 128 8.03 -11.20 -5.05
C TYR A 128 8.97 -10.44 -5.99
N SER A 129 9.17 -9.14 -5.80
CA SER A 129 10.24 -8.40 -6.50
C SER A 129 11.64 -8.86 -6.08
N ARG A 130 11.83 -9.25 -4.81
CA ARG A 130 13.13 -9.68 -4.27
C ARG A 130 13.42 -11.16 -4.52
N LYS A 131 12.38 -11.99 -4.49
CA LYS A 131 12.45 -13.35 -5.02
C LYS A 131 12.43 -13.25 -6.55
N GLY A 132 13.58 -12.99 -7.17
CA GLY A 132 13.74 -13.33 -8.58
C GLY A 132 13.25 -14.76 -8.74
N ASP A 133 12.15 -14.96 -9.46
CA ASP A 133 11.60 -16.29 -9.65
C ASP A 133 12.72 -17.11 -10.32
N VAL A 134 13.25 -18.04 -9.53
CA VAL A 134 14.07 -19.16 -9.95
C VAL A 134 13.08 -20.12 -10.59
N ILE A 135 12.76 -19.90 -11.86
CA ILE A 135 12.21 -20.90 -12.77
C ILE A 135 12.87 -20.66 -14.13
#